data_AF-A0A2E7BFV6-F1
#
_entry.id   AF-A0A2E7BFV6-F1
#
_cell.length_a   1.000
_cell.length_b   1.000
_cell.length_c   1.000
_cell.angle_alpha   90.00
_cell.angle_beta   90.00
_cell.angle_gamma   90.00
#
_symmetry.space_group_name_H-M   'P 1'
#
loop_
_entity.id
_entity.type
_entity.pdbx_description
1 polymer ?
#
loop_
_entity_poly.entity_id
_entity_poly.type
_entity_poly.pdbx_seq_one_letter_code
_entity_poly.pdbx_strand_id
1 'polypeptide(L)'
;MTVTYTPALPVAGDTVSLAYSPTPVTAATDVAFAIASVPNGSSYAIGPLVDLDGKPSSEFVPDIGGEFGFEVVGQYAFDAPPAFAGDPSGQLRTAFDVLDTASVSVGELVSLPIAAGPDSLRLTLGIYGDAVGTATLDEASTDVARVVSLLPAVQIATAALLGTVVPAMGDDLILQSAELRGAYENHRSNLPTDYHATGGVPLPDTTNVCERFAPESVDAAIALVGELSNRLTQHLAQIPPAVPVLTRWHPDDDTRNGPVSPFDGTLAGATVHLADLRYRVFERHRVMTSPPPIHAIADTDNALSAPSPLAVLIVAILEGFAAQAITAPAGEQQGRLDAETRFGFV
;
A
#
# COMPACT_ATOMS: atom_id res chain seq x y z
N MET A 1 -6.84 -34.33 -23.86
CA MET A 1 -5.58 -33.55 -23.82
C MET A 1 -6.02 -32.10 -23.93
N THR A 2 -5.37 -31.21 -23.18
CA THR A 2 -5.79 -29.81 -23.15
C THR A 2 -4.56 -28.94 -22.99
N VAL A 3 -4.36 -28.03 -23.94
CA VAL A 3 -3.45 -26.91 -23.79
C VAL A 3 -4.16 -25.82 -22.99
N THR A 4 -3.48 -25.29 -21.99
CA THR A 4 -3.90 -24.12 -21.22
C THR A 4 -2.87 -23.02 -21.34
N TYR A 5 -3.27 -21.77 -21.18
CA TYR A 5 -2.35 -20.64 -21.22
C TYR A 5 -2.62 -19.65 -20.09
N THR A 6 -1.59 -18.89 -19.69
CA THR A 6 -1.68 -17.84 -18.68
C THR A 6 -0.92 -16.60 -19.16
N PRO A 7 -1.44 -15.37 -18.97
CA PRO A 7 -2.74 -15.05 -18.34
C PRO A 7 -3.94 -15.49 -19.22
N ALA A 8 -5.11 -15.64 -18.61
CA ALA A 8 -6.32 -16.11 -19.32
C ALA A 8 -6.85 -15.11 -20.35
N LEU A 9 -6.52 -13.83 -20.18
CA LEU A 9 -6.93 -12.70 -21.03
C LEU A 9 -5.69 -11.87 -21.40
N PRO A 10 -4.73 -12.42 -22.17
CA PRO A 10 -3.50 -11.71 -22.51
C PRO A 10 -3.78 -10.58 -23.50
N VAL A 11 -2.99 -9.50 -23.44
CA VAL A 11 -2.95 -8.44 -24.46
C VAL A 11 -1.57 -8.43 -25.13
N ALA A 12 -1.46 -7.73 -26.26
CA ALA A 12 -0.17 -7.58 -26.93
C ALA A 12 0.90 -7.01 -25.97
N GLY A 13 2.08 -7.63 -25.94
CA GLY A 13 3.18 -7.30 -25.03
C GLY A 13 3.22 -8.11 -23.72
N ASP A 14 2.15 -8.83 -23.37
CA ASP A 14 2.16 -9.73 -22.21
C ASP A 14 3.01 -10.98 -22.47
N THR A 15 3.72 -11.48 -21.47
CA THR A 15 4.30 -12.84 -21.58
C THR A 15 3.19 -13.87 -21.39
N VAL A 16 2.96 -14.70 -22.41
CA VAL A 16 1.99 -15.79 -22.38
C VAL A 16 2.73 -17.11 -22.21
N SER A 17 2.43 -17.82 -21.11
CA SER A 17 2.96 -19.16 -20.83
C SER A 17 1.94 -20.22 -21.26
N LEU A 18 2.35 -21.16 -22.11
CA LEU A 18 1.61 -22.31 -22.59
C LEU A 18 1.94 -23.54 -21.74
N ALA A 19 0.93 -24.34 -21.44
CA ALA A 19 1.09 -25.61 -20.74
C ALA A 19 0.27 -26.69 -21.41
N TYR A 20 0.85 -27.88 -21.55
CA TYR A 20 0.20 -29.06 -22.12
C TYR A 20 0.09 -30.16 -21.07
N SER A 21 -1.13 -30.64 -20.83
CA SER A 21 -1.38 -31.76 -19.92
C SER A 21 -1.82 -33.00 -20.72
N PRO A 22 -0.96 -34.04 -20.86
CA PRO A 22 -1.35 -35.25 -21.56
C PRO A 22 -2.37 -36.03 -20.73
N THR A 23 -3.49 -36.43 -21.36
CA THR A 23 -4.37 -37.49 -20.85
C THR A 23 -3.63 -38.82 -21.05
N PRO A 24 -3.67 -39.79 -20.12
CA PRO A 24 -2.57 -40.76 -19.96
C PRO A 24 -2.54 -41.85 -21.04
N VAL A 25 -2.19 -41.52 -22.29
CA VAL A 25 -1.70 -42.44 -23.33
C VAL A 25 -0.97 -41.66 -24.42
N THR A 26 0.33 -41.40 -24.30
CA THR A 26 1.29 -41.37 -25.45
C THR A 26 2.72 -41.23 -24.96
N ALA A 27 3.60 -42.09 -25.46
CA ALA A 27 5.02 -42.18 -25.13
C ALA A 27 5.89 -41.11 -25.84
N ALA A 28 5.42 -39.85 -25.89
CA ALA A 28 6.27 -38.77 -26.39
C ALA A 28 7.39 -38.53 -25.37
N THR A 29 8.64 -38.54 -25.83
CA THR A 29 9.81 -38.33 -24.95
C THR A 29 9.98 -36.86 -24.59
N ASP A 30 9.60 -35.97 -25.51
CA ASP A 30 9.60 -34.52 -25.36
C ASP A 30 8.40 -33.91 -26.10
N VAL A 31 7.92 -32.77 -25.60
CA VAL A 31 6.82 -31.99 -26.20
C VAL A 31 7.29 -30.57 -26.44
N ALA A 32 6.99 -30.03 -27.62
CA ALA A 32 7.27 -28.64 -27.98
C ALA A 32 6.02 -27.97 -28.57
N PHE A 33 5.99 -26.64 -28.51
CA PHE A 33 4.95 -25.84 -29.16
C PHE A 33 5.45 -25.31 -30.49
N ALA A 34 4.55 -25.25 -31.48
CA ALA A 34 4.77 -24.58 -32.75
C ALA A 34 3.62 -23.61 -33.00
N ILE A 35 3.94 -22.43 -33.52
CA ILE A 35 2.96 -21.46 -34.01
C ILE A 35 2.45 -21.99 -35.35
N ALA A 36 1.15 -22.30 -35.42
CA ALA A 36 0.47 -22.83 -36.59
C ALA A 36 -0.25 -21.72 -37.39
N SER A 37 -0.68 -20.66 -36.72
CA SER A 37 -1.27 -19.47 -37.35
C SER A 37 -1.01 -18.23 -36.50
N VAL A 38 -0.96 -17.08 -37.18
CA VAL A 38 -0.80 -15.76 -36.55
C VAL A 38 -1.87 -14.81 -37.08
N PRO A 39 -2.27 -13.80 -36.29
CA PRO A 39 -3.18 -12.76 -36.78
C PRO A 39 -2.55 -11.96 -37.92
N ASN A 40 -3.40 -11.41 -38.78
CA ASN A 40 -2.93 -10.61 -39.91
C ASN A 40 -2.15 -9.37 -39.43
N GLY A 41 -0.93 -9.19 -39.94
CA GLY A 41 -0.04 -8.10 -39.54
C GLY A 41 0.93 -8.45 -38.41
N SER A 42 0.84 -9.65 -37.82
CA SER A 42 1.83 -10.14 -36.86
C SER A 42 3.17 -10.38 -37.58
N SER A 43 4.25 -10.07 -36.88
CA SER A 43 5.64 -10.29 -37.27
C SER A 43 6.14 -11.70 -36.96
N TYR A 44 5.36 -12.49 -36.21
CA TYR A 44 5.72 -13.88 -35.90
C TYR A 44 5.72 -14.76 -37.16
N ALA A 45 6.73 -15.64 -37.22
CA ALA A 45 6.76 -16.69 -38.23
C ALA A 45 6.02 -17.94 -37.74
N ILE A 46 5.31 -18.61 -38.64
CA ILE A 46 4.77 -19.96 -38.42
C ILE A 46 5.95 -20.93 -38.32
N GLY A 47 5.91 -21.82 -37.32
CA GLY A 47 6.97 -22.78 -37.06
C GLY A 47 7.23 -23.00 -35.57
N PRO A 48 8.35 -23.66 -35.20
CA PRO A 48 8.66 -23.95 -33.80
C PRO A 48 8.70 -22.68 -32.95
N LEU A 49 8.05 -22.71 -31.78
CA LEU A 49 8.16 -21.66 -30.80
C LEU A 49 9.49 -21.80 -30.08
N VAL A 50 10.34 -20.78 -30.20
CA VAL A 50 11.69 -20.78 -29.62
C VAL A 50 11.95 -19.53 -28.79
N ASP A 51 12.84 -19.66 -27.81
CA ASP A 51 13.36 -18.54 -27.04
C ASP A 51 14.38 -17.71 -27.84
N LEU A 52 14.92 -16.66 -27.22
CA LEU A 52 15.94 -15.79 -27.84
C LEU A 52 17.25 -16.53 -28.17
N ASP A 53 17.51 -17.69 -27.56
CA ASP A 53 18.67 -18.55 -27.84
C ASP A 53 18.37 -19.59 -28.94
N GLY A 54 17.14 -19.62 -29.47
CA GLY A 54 16.69 -20.60 -30.47
C GLY A 54 16.32 -21.97 -29.92
N LYS A 55 16.11 -22.10 -28.60
CA LYS A 55 15.68 -23.36 -27.96
C LYS A 55 14.16 -23.44 -27.87
N PRO A 56 13.56 -24.64 -27.86
CA PRO A 56 12.11 -24.79 -27.69
C PRO A 56 11.59 -24.04 -26.46
N SER A 57 10.54 -23.24 -26.65
CA SER A 57 9.94 -22.41 -25.61
C SER A 57 8.47 -22.78 -25.41
N SER A 58 8.00 -22.61 -24.18
CA SER A 58 6.58 -22.61 -23.82
C SER A 58 6.06 -21.20 -23.57
N GLU A 59 6.84 -20.17 -23.86
CA GLU A 59 6.49 -18.77 -23.65
C GLU A 59 6.63 -17.98 -24.95
N PHE A 60 5.70 -17.07 -25.18
CA PHE A 60 5.76 -16.10 -26.27
C PHE A 60 5.17 -14.76 -25.84
N VAL A 61 5.52 -13.69 -26.56
CA VAL A 61 5.03 -12.33 -26.32
C VAL A 61 4.29 -11.87 -27.58
N PRO A 62 2.95 -11.93 -27.65
CA PRO A 62 2.21 -11.52 -28.84
C PRO A 62 2.50 -10.05 -29.14
N ASP A 63 2.73 -9.76 -30.41
CA ASP A 63 3.05 -8.42 -30.87
C ASP A 63 1.80 -7.60 -31.23
N ILE A 64 0.71 -8.28 -31.55
CA ILE A 64 -0.59 -7.67 -31.89
C ILE A 64 -1.75 -8.44 -31.25
N GLY A 65 -2.92 -7.80 -31.16
CA GLY A 65 -4.17 -8.47 -30.79
C GLY A 65 -4.66 -9.41 -31.90
N GLY A 66 -5.43 -10.44 -31.52
CA GLY A 66 -6.00 -11.43 -32.44
C GLY A 66 -5.80 -12.87 -31.96
N GLU A 67 -6.17 -13.83 -32.82
CA GLU A 67 -6.03 -15.25 -32.51
C GLU A 67 -4.70 -15.82 -33.02
N PHE A 68 -3.90 -16.36 -32.10
CA PHE A 68 -2.70 -17.13 -32.41
C PHE A 68 -3.01 -18.62 -32.26
N GLY A 69 -2.77 -19.39 -33.32
CA GLY A 69 -2.94 -20.84 -33.31
C GLY A 69 -1.64 -21.55 -32.99
N PHE A 70 -1.71 -22.58 -32.16
CA PHE A 70 -0.60 -23.40 -31.72
C PHE A 70 -0.86 -24.88 -31.98
N GLU A 71 0.20 -25.57 -32.38
CA GLU A 71 0.28 -27.02 -32.42
C GLU A 71 1.21 -27.51 -31.30
N VAL A 72 0.77 -28.56 -30.62
CA VAL A 72 1.63 -29.32 -29.70
C VAL A 72 2.26 -30.44 -30.50
N VAL A 73 3.57 -30.39 -30.68
CA VAL A 73 4.32 -31.40 -31.42
C VAL A 73 5.01 -32.34 -30.45
N GLY A 74 4.70 -33.62 -30.56
CA GLY A 74 5.35 -34.70 -29.82
C GLY A 74 6.51 -35.28 -30.61
N GLN A 75 7.64 -35.46 -29.95
CA GLN A 75 8.78 -36.19 -30.49
C GLN A 75 8.77 -37.65 -30.01
N TYR A 76 8.89 -38.58 -30.94
CA TYR A 76 8.93 -40.02 -30.67
C TYR A 76 10.21 -40.63 -31.21
N ALA A 77 10.93 -41.34 -30.35
CA ALA A 77 12.04 -42.17 -30.76
C ALA A 77 11.56 -43.62 -30.94
N PHE A 78 11.83 -44.22 -32.10
CA PHE A 78 11.47 -45.61 -32.37
C PHE A 78 12.62 -46.37 -33.06
N ASP A 79 12.70 -47.67 -32.78
CA ASP A 79 13.65 -48.54 -33.45
C ASP A 79 13.11 -48.89 -34.84
N ALA A 80 13.75 -48.37 -35.88
CA ALA A 80 13.37 -48.71 -37.24
C ALA A 80 13.82 -50.14 -37.61
N PRO A 81 12.96 -50.94 -38.26
CA PRO A 81 13.36 -52.27 -38.73
C PRO A 81 14.47 -52.14 -39.81
N PRO A 82 15.35 -53.15 -39.95
CA PRO A 82 16.46 -53.11 -40.91
C PRO A 82 15.94 -52.91 -42.33
N ALA A 83 16.53 -51.96 -43.07
CA ALA A 83 16.06 -51.64 -44.43
C ALA A 83 16.50 -52.70 -45.47
N PHE A 84 17.56 -53.46 -45.19
CA PHE A 84 18.08 -54.54 -46.03
C PHE A 84 18.90 -55.56 -45.22
N ALA A 85 19.13 -56.75 -45.79
CA ALA A 85 19.94 -57.79 -45.17
C ALA A 85 21.41 -57.33 -45.06
N GLY A 86 21.91 -57.17 -43.83
CA GLY A 86 23.26 -56.67 -43.54
C GLY A 86 23.31 -55.25 -42.96
N ASP A 87 22.17 -54.60 -42.77
CA ASP A 87 22.06 -53.30 -42.10
C ASP A 87 22.38 -53.43 -40.58
N PRO A 88 23.46 -52.81 -40.07
CA PRO A 88 23.95 -53.04 -38.72
C PRO A 88 23.10 -52.30 -37.68
N SER A 89 22.16 -53.03 -37.06
CA SER A 89 21.37 -52.67 -35.87
C SER A 89 20.43 -51.47 -36.02
N GLY A 90 19.22 -51.63 -35.46
CA GLY A 90 18.16 -50.62 -35.44
C GLY A 90 18.68 -49.23 -35.11
N GLN A 91 18.68 -48.36 -36.12
CA GLN A 91 18.93 -46.95 -35.91
C GLN A 91 17.70 -46.36 -35.22
N LEU A 92 17.93 -45.69 -34.09
CA LEU A 92 16.90 -44.88 -33.45
C LEU A 92 16.47 -43.80 -34.43
N ARG A 93 15.21 -43.83 -34.87
CA ARG A 93 14.62 -42.81 -35.71
C ARG A 93 13.70 -41.93 -34.90
N THR A 94 13.64 -40.67 -35.29
CA THR A 94 12.74 -39.68 -34.70
C THR A 94 11.56 -39.44 -35.63
N ALA A 95 10.35 -39.54 -35.10
CA ALA A 95 9.12 -39.07 -35.73
C ALA A 95 8.56 -37.89 -34.93
N PHE A 96 7.84 -37.01 -35.63
CA PHE A 96 7.10 -35.91 -35.05
C PHE A 96 5.63 -36.11 -35.39
N ASP A 97 4.76 -35.91 -34.41
CA ASP A 97 3.31 -35.94 -34.62
C ASP A 97 2.66 -34.76 -33.90
N VAL A 98 1.55 -34.27 -34.44
CA VAL A 98 0.75 -33.21 -33.80
C VAL A 98 -0.17 -33.88 -32.79
N LEU A 99 0.05 -33.59 -31.51
CA LEU A 99 -0.69 -34.19 -30.40
C LEU A 99 -1.99 -33.47 -30.10
N ASP A 100 -1.97 -32.15 -30.25
CA ASP A 100 -3.10 -31.27 -29.93
C ASP A 100 -2.94 -29.94 -30.66
N THR A 101 -4.05 -29.20 -30.76
CA THR A 101 -4.10 -27.86 -31.32
C THR A 101 -4.80 -26.93 -30.34
N ALA A 102 -4.34 -25.70 -30.22
CA ALA A 102 -4.92 -24.71 -29.34
C ALA A 102 -4.93 -23.32 -29.98
N SER A 103 -5.87 -22.48 -29.55
CA SER A 103 -5.89 -21.07 -29.92
C SER A 103 -5.71 -20.22 -28.67
N VAL A 104 -4.90 -19.17 -28.77
CA VAL A 104 -4.77 -18.12 -27.77
C VAL A 104 -5.40 -16.86 -28.33
N SER A 105 -6.50 -16.41 -27.72
CA SER A 105 -7.13 -15.14 -28.04
C SER A 105 -6.45 -14.01 -27.29
N VAL A 106 -5.68 -13.19 -28.00
CA VAL A 106 -5.01 -12.00 -27.48
C VAL A 106 -5.89 -10.79 -27.71
N GLY A 107 -6.14 -10.03 -26.64
CA GLY A 107 -6.99 -8.85 -26.69
C GLY A 107 -6.36 -7.70 -27.46
N GLU A 108 -7.18 -6.98 -28.21
CA GLU A 108 -6.84 -5.66 -28.76
C GLU A 108 -7.24 -4.58 -27.74
N LEU A 109 -6.32 -3.67 -27.43
CA LEU A 109 -6.58 -2.56 -26.51
C LEU A 109 -7.18 -1.38 -27.26
N VAL A 110 -8.38 -0.98 -26.86
CA VAL A 110 -9.06 0.21 -27.37
C VAL A 110 -9.13 1.24 -26.25
N SER A 111 -8.48 2.38 -26.43
CA SER A 111 -8.55 3.49 -25.48
C SER A 111 -9.61 4.50 -25.92
N LEU A 112 -10.64 4.68 -25.09
CA LEU A 112 -11.76 5.60 -25.32
C LEU A 112 -11.68 6.79 -24.36
N PRO A 113 -11.52 8.02 -24.85
CA PRO A 113 -11.56 9.20 -24.00
C PRO A 113 -12.99 9.48 -23.52
N ILE A 114 -13.19 9.63 -22.20
CA ILE A 114 -14.52 9.95 -21.62
C ILE A 114 -14.80 11.47 -21.65
N ALA A 115 -13.78 12.31 -21.84
CA ALA A 115 -13.93 13.75 -22.07
C ALA A 115 -12.83 14.28 -23.01
N ALA A 116 -13.07 15.41 -23.68
CA ALA A 116 -12.14 16.03 -24.63
C ALA A 116 -11.15 17.02 -23.97
N GLY A 117 -10.76 16.77 -22.71
CA GLY A 117 -9.89 17.65 -21.92
C GLY A 117 -8.57 16.97 -21.52
N PRO A 118 -7.53 17.75 -21.16
CA PRO A 118 -6.21 17.24 -20.80
C PRO A 118 -6.20 16.37 -19.52
N ASP A 119 -7.25 16.44 -18.71
CA ASP A 119 -7.45 15.67 -17.47
C ASP A 119 -8.53 14.58 -17.63
N SER A 120 -8.84 14.16 -18.86
CA SER A 120 -9.94 13.23 -19.10
C SER A 120 -9.61 11.81 -18.66
N LEU A 121 -10.53 11.19 -17.93
CA LEU A 121 -10.58 9.74 -17.73
C LEU A 121 -10.51 9.02 -19.09
N ARG A 122 -9.66 8.01 -19.20
CA ARG A 122 -9.63 7.09 -20.34
C ARG A 122 -10.23 5.76 -19.91
N LEU A 123 -11.19 5.26 -20.69
CA LEU A 123 -11.66 3.89 -20.57
C LEU A 123 -10.84 3.05 -21.55
N THR A 124 -9.95 2.21 -21.04
CA THR A 124 -9.21 1.24 -21.82
C THR A 124 -9.98 -0.08 -21.80
N LEU A 125 -10.39 -0.57 -22.97
CA LEU A 125 -11.10 -1.83 -23.15
C LEU A 125 -10.18 -2.85 -23.81
N GLY A 126 -10.09 -4.06 -23.25
CA GLY A 126 -9.52 -5.21 -23.94
C GLY A 126 -10.61 -5.97 -24.71
N ILE A 127 -10.51 -5.97 -26.03
CA ILE A 127 -11.45 -6.61 -26.94
C ILE A 127 -10.87 -7.95 -27.40
N TYR A 128 -11.56 -9.05 -27.11
CA TYR A 128 -11.17 -10.42 -27.43
C TYR A 128 -12.18 -11.00 -28.42
N GLY A 129 -11.86 -10.90 -29.72
CA GLY A 129 -12.84 -11.15 -30.78
C GLY A 129 -13.98 -10.15 -30.73
N ASP A 130 -15.22 -10.61 -30.58
CA ASP A 130 -16.42 -9.76 -30.54
C ASP A 130 -16.83 -9.34 -29.11
N ALA A 131 -16.03 -9.69 -28.09
CA ALA A 131 -16.36 -9.48 -26.68
C ALA A 131 -15.37 -8.53 -25.98
N VAL A 132 -15.89 -7.70 -25.07
CA VAL A 132 -15.07 -6.94 -24.11
C VAL A 132 -14.72 -7.88 -22.95
N GLY A 133 -13.44 -8.24 -22.82
CA GLY A 133 -12.95 -9.12 -21.75
C GLY A 133 -12.40 -8.37 -20.55
N THR A 134 -11.88 -7.15 -20.78
CA THR A 134 -11.34 -6.28 -19.71
C THR A 134 -11.77 -4.83 -19.95
N ALA A 135 -11.91 -4.08 -18.86
CA ALA A 135 -12.20 -2.65 -18.88
C ALA A 135 -11.49 -1.97 -17.70
N THR A 136 -10.61 -1.04 -17.97
CA THR A 136 -9.89 -0.25 -16.96
C THR A 136 -10.17 1.24 -17.16
N LEU A 137 -10.34 1.95 -16.05
CA LEU A 137 -10.52 3.40 -16.05
C LEU A 137 -9.20 4.03 -15.61
N ASP A 138 -8.48 4.61 -16.55
CA ASP A 138 -7.18 5.22 -16.32
C ASP A 138 -7.35 6.72 -16.05
N GLU A 139 -6.85 7.20 -14.91
CA GLU A 139 -6.91 8.61 -14.52
C GLU A 139 -5.58 9.31 -14.81
N ALA A 140 -5.58 10.23 -15.78
CA ALA A 140 -4.38 10.96 -16.22
C ALA A 140 -3.66 11.73 -15.08
N SER A 141 -4.38 12.08 -14.01
CA SER A 141 -3.83 12.75 -12.83
C SER A 141 -2.86 11.88 -12.03
N THR A 142 -3.04 10.55 -12.03
CA THR A 142 -2.22 9.63 -11.23
C THR A 142 -0.85 9.37 -11.83
N ASP A 143 -0.72 9.31 -13.16
CA ASP A 143 0.57 9.06 -13.80
C ASP A 143 1.46 10.29 -13.83
N VAL A 144 0.89 11.48 -14.09
CA VAL A 144 1.62 12.75 -13.95
C VAL A 144 2.01 12.98 -12.50
N ALA A 145 1.11 12.75 -11.53
CA ALA A 145 1.46 12.84 -10.11
C ALA A 145 2.54 11.83 -9.70
N ARG A 146 2.50 10.60 -10.25
CA ARG A 146 3.53 9.57 -10.02
C ARG A 146 4.89 10.02 -10.55
N VAL A 147 4.99 10.47 -11.79
CA VAL A 147 6.26 10.92 -12.39
C VAL A 147 6.78 12.18 -11.69
N VAL A 148 5.90 13.14 -11.37
CA VAL A 148 6.26 14.37 -10.64
C VAL A 148 6.76 14.06 -9.22
N SER A 149 6.16 13.09 -8.52
CA SER A 149 6.60 12.69 -7.17
C SER A 149 8.02 12.09 -7.12
N LEU A 150 8.52 11.59 -8.26
CA LEU A 150 9.86 11.01 -8.38
C LEU A 150 10.94 12.06 -8.69
N LEU A 151 10.57 13.32 -8.95
CA LEU A 151 11.54 14.35 -9.30
C LEU A 151 12.37 14.75 -8.07
N PRO A 152 13.71 14.88 -8.19
CA PRO A 152 14.57 15.30 -7.09
C PRO A 152 14.14 16.64 -6.48
N ALA A 153 13.65 17.59 -7.28
CA ALA A 153 13.15 18.87 -6.78
C ALA A 153 11.88 18.73 -5.94
N VAL A 154 10.97 17.81 -6.31
CA VAL A 154 9.75 17.51 -5.55
C VAL A 154 10.09 16.71 -4.30
N GLN A 155 11.04 15.78 -4.37
CA GLN A 155 11.55 15.05 -3.22
C GLN A 155 12.29 15.98 -2.25
N ILE A 156 13.10 16.93 -2.75
CA ILE A 156 13.77 17.95 -1.93
C ILE A 156 12.75 18.93 -1.36
N ALA A 157 11.76 19.38 -2.12
CA ALA A 157 10.70 20.25 -1.61
C ALA A 157 9.84 19.52 -0.56
N THR A 158 9.52 18.24 -0.78
CA THR A 158 8.79 17.39 0.18
C THR A 158 9.63 17.13 1.42
N ALA A 159 10.93 16.83 1.28
CA ALA A 159 11.85 16.65 2.39
C ALA A 159 12.11 17.96 3.15
N ALA A 160 12.19 19.09 2.45
CA ALA A 160 12.29 20.42 3.04
C ALA A 160 10.98 20.79 3.75
N LEU A 161 9.81 20.44 3.21
CA LEU A 161 8.53 20.69 3.85
C LEU A 161 8.37 19.83 5.11
N LEU A 162 8.64 18.53 5.01
CA LEU A 162 8.74 17.64 6.17
C LEU A 162 9.74 18.21 7.18
N GLY A 163 10.89 18.72 6.73
CA GLY A 163 11.92 19.35 7.55
C GLY A 163 11.70 20.82 7.94
N THR A 164 10.60 21.49 7.55
CA THR A 164 10.26 22.89 7.95
C THR A 164 9.00 22.89 8.82
N VAL A 165 8.10 21.95 8.57
CA VAL A 165 6.99 21.60 9.45
C VAL A 165 7.55 20.92 10.72
N VAL A 166 8.58 20.08 10.60
CA VAL A 166 9.23 19.39 11.74
C VAL A 166 9.92 20.30 12.78
N PRO A 167 10.69 21.35 12.44
CA PRO A 167 11.30 22.23 13.43
C PRO A 167 10.27 23.03 14.22
N ALA A 168 9.23 23.56 13.55
CA ALA A 168 8.11 24.21 14.23
C ALA A 168 7.34 23.21 15.12
N MET A 169 7.13 21.98 14.63
CA MET A 169 6.54 20.89 15.41
C MET A 169 7.44 20.41 16.56
N GLY A 170 8.76 20.53 16.45
CA GLY A 170 9.73 20.08 17.44
C GLY A 170 9.80 21.01 18.66
N ASP A 171 9.81 22.32 18.41
CA ASP A 171 9.70 23.33 19.48
C ASP A 171 8.32 23.24 20.17
N ASP A 172 7.25 23.06 19.38
CA ASP A 172 5.91 22.78 19.90
C ASP A 172 5.85 21.45 20.67
N LEU A 173 6.56 20.40 20.22
CA LEU A 173 6.58 19.09 20.88
C LEU A 173 7.23 19.21 22.27
N ILE A 174 8.36 19.91 22.38
CA ILE A 174 9.05 20.14 23.66
C ILE A 174 8.11 20.88 24.63
N LEU A 175 7.54 22.00 24.20
CA LEU A 175 6.66 22.82 25.04
C LEU A 175 5.39 22.07 25.44
N GLN A 176 4.69 21.46 24.48
CA GLN A 176 3.39 20.84 24.71
C GLN A 176 3.49 19.51 25.46
N SER A 177 4.58 18.75 25.30
CA SER A 177 4.81 17.54 26.10
C SER A 177 5.18 17.88 27.54
N ALA A 178 5.97 18.95 27.76
CA ALA A 178 6.25 19.48 29.09
C ALA A 178 4.97 19.91 29.81
N GLU A 179 4.10 20.62 29.11
CA GLU A 179 2.81 21.09 29.64
C GLU A 179 1.88 19.91 29.96
N LEU A 180 1.72 18.94 29.03
CA LEU A 180 0.90 17.76 29.27
C LEU A 180 1.41 16.98 30.49
N ARG A 181 2.72 16.78 30.59
CA ARG A 181 3.32 16.14 31.76
C ARG A 181 3.00 16.91 33.04
N GLY A 182 3.22 18.22 33.06
CA GLY A 182 2.97 19.04 34.26
C GLY A 182 1.51 18.95 34.71
N ALA A 183 0.57 19.08 33.78
CA ALA A 183 -0.86 18.98 34.06
C ALA A 183 -1.25 17.57 34.54
N TYR A 184 -0.75 16.52 33.88
CA TYR A 184 -0.98 15.14 34.28
C TYR A 184 -0.43 14.83 35.67
N GLU A 185 0.82 15.23 35.95
CA GLU A 185 1.48 14.99 37.23
C GLU A 185 0.77 15.72 38.38
N ASN A 186 0.25 16.93 38.14
CA ASN A 186 -0.56 17.65 39.10
C ASN A 186 -1.94 16.99 39.31
N HIS A 187 -2.62 16.65 38.23
CA HIS A 187 -3.91 15.95 38.24
C HIS A 187 -3.83 14.68 39.09
N ARG A 188 -2.86 13.81 38.78
CA ARG A 188 -2.71 12.52 39.46
C ARG A 188 -2.33 12.65 40.94
N SER A 189 -1.55 13.67 41.31
CA SER A 189 -0.90 13.76 42.63
C SER A 189 -1.74 14.44 43.70
N ASN A 190 -2.80 15.16 43.32
CA ASN A 190 -3.85 15.71 44.18
C ASN A 190 -3.39 16.34 45.50
N LEU A 191 -2.93 17.59 45.42
CA LEU A 191 -3.03 18.55 46.52
C LEU A 191 -3.30 19.95 45.94
N PRO A 192 -4.36 20.69 46.34
CA PRO A 192 -5.33 20.43 47.42
C PRO A 192 -6.79 20.17 46.98
N THR A 193 -7.09 20.12 45.68
CA THR A 193 -8.45 19.97 45.14
C THR A 193 -8.80 18.49 44.90
N ASP A 194 -9.94 18.05 45.44
CA ASP A 194 -10.38 16.65 45.64
C ASP A 194 -10.75 15.88 44.33
N TYR A 195 -9.95 15.95 43.25
CA TYR A 195 -10.31 15.36 41.96
C TYR A 195 -10.52 13.86 42.01
N HIS A 196 -9.68 13.14 42.74
CA HIS A 196 -9.76 11.68 42.90
C HIS A 196 -10.38 11.30 44.25
N ALA A 197 -11.24 12.14 44.84
CA ALA A 197 -11.82 11.86 46.14
C ALA A 197 -12.97 10.84 46.05
N THR A 198 -12.79 9.67 46.66
CA THR A 198 -13.88 8.70 46.85
C THR A 198 -14.37 8.77 48.28
N GLY A 199 -15.64 9.11 48.48
CA GLY A 199 -16.23 9.21 49.82
C GLY A 199 -15.59 10.29 50.71
N GLY A 200 -14.98 11.32 50.12
CA GLY A 200 -14.31 12.42 50.84
C GLY A 200 -12.88 12.12 51.31
N VAL A 201 -12.27 11.03 50.81
CA VAL A 201 -10.86 10.72 51.04
C VAL A 201 -10.09 10.95 49.73
N PRO A 202 -9.08 11.84 49.69
CA PRO A 202 -8.21 11.98 48.53
C PRO A 202 -7.51 10.66 48.20
N LEU A 203 -7.62 10.20 46.95
CA LEU A 203 -6.92 9.02 46.45
C LEU A 203 -5.98 9.41 45.31
N PRO A 204 -4.77 9.94 45.62
CA PRO A 204 -3.82 10.24 44.57
C PRO A 204 -3.42 8.96 43.82
N ASP A 205 -3.21 9.08 42.52
CA ASP A 205 -2.61 8.01 41.73
C ASP A 205 -1.09 8.03 41.92
N THR A 206 -0.64 7.10 42.76
CA THR A 206 0.75 6.85 43.09
C THR A 206 1.40 5.78 42.21
N THR A 207 0.64 5.16 41.31
CA THR A 207 1.10 4.05 40.45
C THR A 207 1.58 4.57 39.09
N ASN A 208 0.80 5.45 38.47
CA ASN A 208 1.06 5.89 37.09
C ASN A 208 1.93 7.14 37.03
N VAL A 209 3.05 7.15 37.77
CA VAL A 209 3.99 8.27 37.81
C VAL A 209 4.74 8.40 36.49
N CYS A 210 4.78 9.59 35.91
CA CYS A 210 5.69 9.91 34.81
C CYS A 210 7.09 10.23 35.39
N GLU A 211 8.02 9.31 35.20
CA GLU A 211 9.39 9.36 35.73
C GLU A 211 10.26 10.36 34.96
N ARG A 212 9.98 10.55 33.67
CA ARG A 212 10.67 11.57 32.87
C ARG A 212 10.28 12.97 33.30
N PHE A 213 11.27 13.86 33.30
CA PHE A 213 11.11 15.30 33.55
C PHE A 213 10.69 16.06 32.29
N ALA A 214 10.54 17.39 32.39
CA ALA A 214 10.33 18.23 31.22
C ALA A 214 11.48 18.02 30.21
N PRO A 215 11.17 17.84 28.92
CA PRO A 215 12.20 17.59 27.92
C PRO A 215 12.93 18.88 27.57
N GLU A 216 14.23 18.78 27.32
CA GLU A 216 15.07 19.89 26.84
C GLU A 216 15.55 19.67 25.38
N SER A 217 15.08 18.58 24.75
CA SER A 217 15.40 18.22 23.38
C SER A 217 14.24 17.47 22.73
N VAL A 218 14.24 17.42 21.39
CA VAL A 218 13.23 16.70 20.61
C VAL A 218 13.23 15.21 20.93
N ASP A 219 14.40 14.57 21.03
CA ASP A 219 14.50 13.16 21.40
C ASP A 219 13.96 12.88 22.81
N ALA A 220 14.24 13.78 23.76
CA ALA A 220 13.68 13.68 25.10
C ALA A 220 12.15 13.87 25.09
N ALA A 221 11.64 14.76 24.24
CA ALA A 221 10.20 14.98 24.08
C ALA A 221 9.50 13.76 23.45
N ILE A 222 10.07 13.14 22.41
CA ILE A 222 9.57 11.89 21.83
C ILE A 222 9.51 10.79 22.90
N ALA A 223 10.59 10.62 23.67
CA ALA A 223 10.63 9.63 24.75
C ALA A 223 9.59 9.92 25.84
N LEU A 224 9.39 11.19 26.20
CA LEU A 224 8.36 11.61 27.15
C LEU A 224 6.95 11.33 26.62
N VAL A 225 6.66 11.59 25.34
CA VAL A 225 5.36 11.26 24.73
C VAL A 225 5.07 9.76 24.81
N GLY A 226 6.06 8.92 24.52
CA GLY A 226 5.92 7.47 24.67
C GLY A 226 5.64 7.04 26.12
N GLU A 227 6.26 7.70 27.09
CA GLU A 227 5.96 7.44 28.50
C GLU A 227 4.56 7.94 28.90
N LEU A 228 4.19 9.17 28.54
CA LEU A 228 2.87 9.73 28.80
C LEU A 228 1.76 8.87 28.18
N SER A 229 1.98 8.33 26.98
CA SER A 229 1.07 7.37 26.35
C SER A 229 0.78 6.17 27.26
N ASN A 230 1.84 5.55 27.78
CA ASN A 230 1.72 4.42 28.69
C ASN A 230 1.05 4.82 30.01
N ARG A 231 1.50 5.91 30.64
CA ARG A 231 1.01 6.33 31.96
C ARG A 231 -0.43 6.80 31.93
N LEU A 232 -0.83 7.62 30.95
CA LEU A 232 -2.22 8.02 30.79
C LEU A 232 -3.12 6.82 30.47
N THR A 233 -2.69 5.91 29.59
CA THR A 233 -3.49 4.71 29.28
C THR A 233 -3.65 3.81 30.51
N GLN A 234 -2.60 3.64 31.31
CA GLN A 234 -2.67 2.88 32.56
C GLN A 234 -3.54 3.59 33.60
N HIS A 235 -3.43 4.92 33.71
CA HIS A 235 -4.28 5.75 34.55
C HIS A 235 -5.76 5.51 34.22
N LEU A 236 -6.16 5.63 32.94
CA LEU A 236 -7.53 5.32 32.49
C LEU A 236 -7.98 3.89 32.77
N ALA A 237 -7.05 2.93 32.83
CA ALA A 237 -7.34 1.50 32.90
C ALA A 237 -7.25 0.91 34.31
N GLN A 238 -6.74 1.65 35.29
CA GLN A 238 -6.41 1.14 36.62
C GLN A 238 -6.71 2.19 37.71
N ILE A 239 -7.44 1.77 38.74
CA ILE A 239 -7.51 2.51 40.01
C ILE A 239 -6.43 1.93 40.94
N PRO A 240 -5.82 2.76 41.81
CA PRO A 240 -4.94 2.28 42.86
C PRO A 240 -5.56 1.11 43.66
N PRO A 241 -4.75 0.15 44.13
CA PRO A 241 -5.21 -1.07 44.82
C PRO A 241 -6.09 -0.85 46.07
N ALA A 242 -6.15 0.39 46.57
CA ALA A 242 -6.91 0.77 47.75
C ALA A 242 -8.44 0.78 47.56
N VAL A 243 -8.96 0.67 46.32
CA VAL A 243 -10.41 0.62 46.03
C VAL A 243 -10.79 -0.71 45.38
N PRO A 244 -11.23 -1.73 46.15
CA PRO A 244 -11.31 -3.12 45.69
C PRO A 244 -12.49 -3.45 44.74
N VAL A 245 -13.35 -2.49 44.39
CA VAL A 245 -14.62 -2.76 43.68
C VAL A 245 -14.61 -2.26 42.23
N LEU A 246 -13.65 -1.41 41.84
CA LEU A 246 -13.61 -0.77 40.54
C LEU A 246 -12.24 -1.01 39.89
N THR A 247 -12.21 -1.12 38.57
CA THR A 247 -10.96 -1.28 37.80
C THR A 247 -10.52 -0.01 37.08
N ARG A 248 -11.39 0.99 36.90
CA ARG A 248 -11.13 2.24 36.15
C ARG A 248 -11.80 3.46 36.79
N TRP A 249 -11.21 4.64 36.66
CA TRP A 249 -11.75 5.89 37.20
C TRP A 249 -13.14 6.22 36.66
N HIS A 250 -13.36 6.05 35.35
CA HIS A 250 -14.65 6.18 34.67
C HIS A 250 -14.92 4.97 33.77
N PRO A 251 -15.53 3.88 34.29
CA PRO A 251 -15.62 2.59 33.59
C PRO A 251 -16.21 2.66 32.17
N ASP A 252 -17.24 3.47 31.95
CA ASP A 252 -17.93 3.58 30.65
C ASP A 252 -17.32 4.62 29.70
N ASP A 253 -16.60 5.61 30.25
CA ASP A 253 -16.10 6.76 29.48
C ASP A 253 -14.59 6.64 29.19
N ASP A 254 -13.80 6.10 30.12
CA ASP A 254 -12.36 5.87 29.92
C ASP A 254 -12.08 4.82 28.83
N THR A 255 -13.06 3.97 28.51
CA THR A 255 -12.97 3.07 27.34
C THR A 255 -13.01 3.83 26.01
N ARG A 256 -13.56 5.05 25.99
CA ARG A 256 -13.71 5.89 24.80
C ARG A 256 -12.63 6.97 24.69
N ASN A 257 -11.94 7.28 25.79
CA ASN A 257 -10.87 8.28 25.85
C ASN A 257 -9.48 7.74 25.52
N GLY A 258 -9.33 6.47 25.15
CA GLY A 258 -8.03 5.95 24.73
C GLY A 258 -7.48 6.67 23.47
N PRO A 259 -6.15 6.71 23.30
CA PRO A 259 -5.54 7.19 22.07
C PRO A 259 -5.95 6.31 20.89
N VAL A 260 -6.18 6.94 19.74
CA VAL A 260 -6.48 6.29 18.45
C VAL A 260 -5.29 6.33 17.50
N SER A 261 -4.38 7.28 17.74
CA SER A 261 -3.12 7.39 16.99
C SER A 261 -2.09 6.37 17.51
N PRO A 262 -1.39 5.64 16.63
CA PRO A 262 -0.27 4.80 17.04
C PRO A 262 0.92 5.68 17.44
N PHE A 263 1.78 5.15 18.32
CA PHE A 263 3.09 5.74 18.62
C PHE A 263 4.20 4.83 18.10
N ASP A 264 4.99 5.32 17.15
CA ASP A 264 6.07 4.58 16.48
C ASP A 264 7.48 5.04 16.88
N GLY A 265 7.58 6.00 17.81
CA GLY A 265 8.85 6.56 18.28
C GLY A 265 9.51 7.52 17.31
N THR A 266 8.85 7.89 16.21
CA THR A 266 9.34 8.94 15.30
C THR A 266 8.84 10.31 15.75
N LEU A 267 9.47 11.37 15.26
CA LEU A 267 9.04 12.75 15.52
C LEU A 267 7.62 13.01 15.00
N ALA A 268 7.33 12.59 13.77
CA ALA A 268 6.00 12.73 13.18
C ALA A 268 4.95 11.95 13.98
N GLY A 269 5.26 10.70 14.35
CA GLY A 269 4.39 9.89 15.20
C GLY A 269 4.18 10.53 16.57
N ALA A 270 5.23 11.05 17.21
CA ALA A 270 5.15 11.70 18.50
C ALA A 270 4.28 12.96 18.48
N THR A 271 4.34 13.79 17.44
CA THR A 271 3.52 15.01 17.36
C THR A 271 2.04 14.67 17.17
N VAL A 272 1.74 13.75 16.25
CA VAL A 272 0.36 13.26 16.03
C VAL A 272 -0.20 12.64 17.30
N HIS A 273 0.62 11.81 17.95
CA HIS A 273 0.23 11.13 19.18
C HIS A 273 0.04 12.10 20.34
N LEU A 274 0.89 13.10 20.50
CA LEU A 274 0.74 14.12 21.53
C LEU A 274 -0.56 14.91 21.39
N ALA A 275 -0.95 15.30 20.16
CA ALA A 275 -2.23 15.98 19.94
C ALA A 275 -3.43 15.14 20.40
N ASP A 276 -3.37 13.83 20.14
CA ASP A 276 -4.37 12.86 20.59
C ASP A 276 -4.38 12.70 22.12
N LEU A 277 -3.20 12.53 22.74
CA LEU A 277 -3.05 12.46 24.20
C LEU A 277 -3.59 13.71 24.90
N ARG A 278 -3.29 14.90 24.36
CA ARG A 278 -3.75 16.17 24.95
C ARG A 278 -5.26 16.32 24.86
N TYR A 279 -5.83 16.19 23.66
CA TYR A 279 -7.25 16.47 23.44
C TYR A 279 -8.18 15.30 23.81
N ARG A 280 -7.88 14.09 23.32
CA ARG A 280 -8.78 12.93 23.41
C ARG A 280 -8.65 12.19 24.72
N VAL A 281 -7.42 12.11 25.25
CA VAL A 281 -7.13 11.35 26.47
C VAL A 281 -7.27 12.27 27.69
N PHE A 282 -6.37 13.23 27.85
CA PHE A 282 -6.26 14.02 29.08
C PHE A 282 -7.40 15.04 29.25
N GLU A 283 -7.63 15.93 28.29
CA GLU A 283 -8.68 16.97 28.42
C GLU A 283 -10.07 16.39 28.61
N ARG A 284 -10.40 15.30 27.91
CA ARG A 284 -11.71 14.64 28.10
C ARG A 284 -11.80 13.97 29.46
N HIS A 285 -10.76 13.27 29.88
CA HIS A 285 -10.74 12.60 31.18
C HIS A 285 -10.83 13.60 32.33
N ARG A 286 -10.05 14.69 32.31
CA ARG A 286 -9.96 15.62 33.44
C ARG A 286 -11.31 16.26 33.78
N VAL A 287 -12.14 16.54 32.79
CA VAL A 287 -13.45 17.20 32.98
C VAL A 287 -14.61 16.23 33.22
N MET A 288 -14.36 14.92 33.21
CA MET A 288 -15.40 13.93 33.44
C MET A 288 -15.81 13.87 34.90
N THR A 289 -17.12 13.70 35.09
CA THR A 289 -17.78 13.62 36.41
C THR A 289 -18.87 12.52 36.43
N SER A 290 -18.90 11.66 35.40
CA SER A 290 -19.94 10.62 35.24
C SER A 290 -19.87 9.55 36.35
N PRO A 291 -21.01 8.99 36.80
CA PRO A 291 -21.03 7.90 37.78
C PRO A 291 -20.43 6.57 37.28
N PRO A 292 -19.87 5.70 38.16
CA PRO A 292 -19.62 5.93 39.59
C PRO A 292 -18.51 6.98 39.78
N PRO A 293 -18.75 8.06 40.53
CA PRO A 293 -17.83 9.20 40.60
C PRO A 293 -16.68 8.84 41.54
N ILE A 294 -15.62 8.26 40.99
CA ILE A 294 -14.30 8.28 41.64
C ILE A 294 -13.68 9.68 41.42
N HIS A 295 -14.09 10.34 40.33
CA HIS A 295 -13.92 11.76 40.10
C HIS A 295 -15.10 12.56 40.64
N ALA A 296 -14.94 13.14 41.84
CA ALA A 296 -16.02 13.86 42.51
C ALA A 296 -16.32 15.22 41.86
N ILE A 297 -15.32 15.81 41.22
CA ILE A 297 -15.37 17.11 40.57
C ILE A 297 -14.52 17.09 39.30
N ALA A 298 -14.90 17.91 38.32
CA ALA A 298 -14.07 18.15 37.14
C ALA A 298 -12.76 18.84 37.56
N ASP A 299 -11.64 18.37 37.03
CA ASP A 299 -10.37 19.06 37.15
C ASP A 299 -10.37 20.28 36.27
N THR A 300 -10.55 21.46 36.87
CA THR A 300 -10.51 22.76 36.21
C THR A 300 -9.16 23.46 36.35
N ASP A 301 -8.28 22.98 37.22
CA ASP A 301 -7.01 23.64 37.57
C ASP A 301 -5.89 23.24 36.60
N ASN A 302 -5.91 22.02 36.07
CA ASN A 302 -4.87 21.48 35.20
C ASN A 302 -5.28 21.51 33.72
N ALA A 303 -5.99 22.55 33.30
CA ALA A 303 -6.33 22.75 31.90
C ALA A 303 -5.07 22.98 31.06
N LEU A 304 -4.99 22.29 29.91
CA LEU A 304 -3.95 22.55 28.92
C LEU A 304 -4.27 23.83 28.14
N SER A 305 -3.24 24.49 27.62
CA SER A 305 -3.40 25.41 26.50
C SER A 305 -4.18 24.72 25.37
N ALA A 306 -5.10 25.46 24.76
CA ALA A 306 -6.15 24.95 23.86
C ALA A 306 -5.60 23.87 22.91
N PRO A 307 -5.84 22.58 23.20
CA PRO A 307 -5.16 21.54 22.45
C PRO A 307 -5.81 21.41 21.08
N SER A 308 -4.99 21.44 20.03
CA SER A 308 -5.46 21.23 18.67
C SER A 308 -6.03 19.81 18.54
N PRO A 309 -7.31 19.66 18.14
CA PRO A 309 -7.85 18.34 17.81
C PRO A 309 -7.02 17.72 16.68
N LEU A 310 -6.86 16.40 16.71
CA LEU A 310 -6.09 15.66 15.69
C LEU A 310 -6.53 16.01 14.26
N ALA A 311 -7.84 16.16 14.03
CA ALA A 311 -8.36 16.56 12.72
C ALA A 311 -7.89 17.97 12.28
N VAL A 312 -7.78 18.92 13.20
CA VAL A 312 -7.27 20.27 12.93
C VAL A 312 -5.78 20.23 12.60
N LEU A 313 -5.00 19.42 13.32
CA LEU A 313 -3.58 19.20 13.01
C LEU A 313 -3.40 18.60 11.62
N ILE A 314 -4.18 17.57 11.26
CA ILE A 314 -4.15 16.95 9.93
C ILE A 314 -4.50 17.96 8.85
N VAL A 315 -5.56 18.76 9.04
CA VAL A 315 -5.95 19.82 8.08
C VAL A 315 -4.83 20.84 7.91
N ALA A 316 -4.23 21.33 9.00
CA ALA A 316 -3.14 22.29 8.92
C ALA A 316 -1.92 21.74 8.16
N ILE A 317 -1.60 20.45 8.32
CA ILE A 317 -0.56 19.77 7.55
C ILE A 317 -0.93 19.74 6.05
N LEU A 318 -2.17 19.35 5.72
CA LEU A 318 -2.66 19.28 4.34
C LEU A 318 -2.74 20.66 3.67
N GLU A 319 -3.15 21.71 4.40
CA GLU A 319 -3.14 23.09 3.92
C GLU A 319 -1.71 23.58 3.69
N GLY A 320 -0.76 23.20 4.55
CA GLY A 320 0.67 23.44 4.33
C GLY A 320 1.19 22.79 3.05
N PHE A 321 0.78 21.54 2.76
CA PHE A 321 1.08 20.88 1.49
C PHE A 321 0.46 21.62 0.29
N ALA A 322 -0.81 22.04 0.39
CA ALA A 322 -1.52 22.72 -0.68
C ALA A 322 -0.93 24.11 -0.99
N ALA A 323 -0.44 24.83 0.03
CA ALA A 323 0.11 26.19 -0.12
C ALA A 323 1.44 26.25 -0.87
N GLN A 324 2.17 25.14 -1.00
CA GLN A 324 3.47 25.11 -1.69
C GLN A 324 3.36 25.14 -3.22
N ALA A 325 2.15 25.03 -3.77
CA ALA A 325 1.89 25.15 -5.21
C ALA A 325 2.90 24.37 -6.07
N ILE A 326 3.20 23.11 -5.69
CA ILE A 326 4.14 22.26 -6.44
C ILE A 326 3.56 22.01 -7.83
N THR A 327 4.05 22.76 -8.81
CA THR A 327 3.68 22.59 -10.21
C THR A 327 4.50 21.47 -10.82
N ALA A 328 3.84 20.61 -11.61
CA ALA A 328 4.52 19.70 -12.52
C ALA A 328 5.50 20.48 -13.41
N PRO A 329 6.64 19.89 -13.82
CA PRO A 329 7.61 20.56 -14.67
C PRO A 329 6.94 21.09 -15.94
N ALA A 330 7.22 22.37 -16.25
CA ALA A 330 6.85 22.91 -17.55
C ALA A 330 7.58 22.14 -18.65
N GLY A 331 6.84 21.73 -19.68
CA GLY A 331 7.39 21.05 -20.84
C GLY A 331 7.25 19.54 -20.86
N GLU A 332 6.64 18.90 -19.86
CA GLU A 332 6.30 17.46 -19.95
C GLU A 332 5.21 17.23 -21.02
N GLN A 333 4.19 18.11 -21.06
CA GLN A 333 3.21 18.13 -22.15
C GLN A 333 3.85 18.43 -23.50
N GLN A 334 4.83 19.34 -23.55
CA GLN A 334 5.55 19.67 -24.80
C GLN A 334 6.48 18.53 -25.21
N GLY A 335 7.13 17.85 -24.28
CA GLY A 335 8.00 16.69 -24.52
C GLY A 335 7.21 15.46 -24.95
N ARG A 336 6.01 15.26 -24.39
CA ARG A 336 5.08 14.22 -24.84
C ARG A 336 4.51 14.55 -26.21
N LEU A 337 4.09 15.79 -26.45
CA LEU A 337 3.66 16.26 -27.77
C LEU A 337 4.79 16.13 -28.79
N ASP A 338 6.02 16.53 -28.45
CA ASP A 338 7.18 16.40 -29.33
C ASP A 338 7.52 14.92 -29.58
N ALA A 339 7.34 14.03 -28.60
CA ALA A 339 7.53 12.59 -28.78
C ALA A 339 6.44 11.95 -29.67
N GLU A 340 5.18 12.30 -29.45
CA GLU A 340 4.02 11.91 -30.26
C GLU A 340 4.19 12.41 -31.71
N THR A 341 4.54 13.69 -31.89
CA THR A 341 4.62 14.35 -33.20
C THR A 341 5.86 13.92 -33.99
N ARG A 342 6.98 13.64 -33.31
CA ARG A 342 8.28 13.40 -33.95
C ARG A 342 8.64 11.92 -34.07
N PHE A 343 8.10 11.08 -33.20
CA PHE A 343 8.42 9.65 -33.14
C PHE A 343 7.19 8.74 -33.18
N GLY A 344 5.97 9.29 -33.16
CA GLY A 344 4.74 8.50 -33.30
C GLY A 344 4.43 7.62 -32.08
N PHE A 345 5.06 7.86 -30.93
CA PHE A 345 4.75 7.17 -29.70
C PHE A 345 3.46 7.76 -29.11
N VAL A 346 2.39 6.97 -29.08
CA VAL A 346 1.09 7.28 -28.45
C VAL A 346 1.07 6.69 -27.04
#